data_AF-A0A1N7GX32-F1
#
_entry.id   AF-A0A1N7GX32-F1
#
_cell.length_a   1.000
_cell.length_b   1.000
_cell.length_c   1.000
_cell.angle_alpha   90.00
_cell.angle_beta   90.00
_cell.angle_gamma   90.00
#
_symmetry.space_group_name_H-M   'P 1'
#
loop_
_entity.id
_entity.type
_entity.pdbx_description
1 polymer ?
#
loop_
_entity_poly.entity_id
_entity_poly.type
_entity_poly.pdbx_seq_one_letter_code
_entity_poly.pdbx_strand_id
1 'polypeptide(L)'
;MKNDMSVKTETKAVSGSARRVVGVVLGSFSVILLLSAVAYSVTANVVNWVTVDYLAYPVHEVAPFVVISGAILTIPIIIPTVLVSVKILQ
;
A
#
# COMPACT_ATOMS: atom_id res chain seq x y z
N MET A 1 29.80 -0.74 42.70
CA MET A 1 28.35 -1.02 42.66
C MET A 1 27.60 0.21 42.16
N LYS A 2 27.32 0.25 40.85
CA LYS A 2 26.34 1.10 40.13
C LYS A 2 26.80 1.15 38.69
N ASN A 3 26.15 0.38 37.81
CA ASN A 3 26.14 0.58 36.34
C ASN A 3 24.91 -0.09 35.67
N ASP A 4 24.09 -0.87 36.38
CA ASP A 4 22.90 -1.53 35.81
C ASP A 4 21.62 -0.67 35.72
N MET A 5 21.64 0.61 36.12
CA MET A 5 20.42 1.44 36.23
C MET A 5 20.20 2.44 35.08
N SER A 6 20.98 2.37 33.99
CA SER A 6 20.78 3.24 32.82
C SER A 6 20.10 2.52 31.63
N VAL A 7 20.44 1.24 31.40
CA VAL A 7 20.00 0.50 30.20
C VAL A 7 18.50 0.16 30.20
N LYS A 8 17.87 0.02 31.37
CA LYS A 8 16.48 -0.44 31.48
C LYS A 8 15.42 0.62 31.14
N THR A 9 15.79 1.90 31.15
CA THR A 9 14.86 3.02 30.98
C THR A 9 14.62 3.36 29.51
N GLU A 10 15.63 3.16 28.65
CA GLU A 10 15.53 3.47 27.22
C GLU A 10 14.75 2.41 26.43
N THR A 11 14.85 1.13 26.82
CA THR A 11 14.18 0.01 26.13
C THR A 11 12.65 0.16 26.12
N LYS A 12 12.05 0.70 27.19
CA LYS A 12 10.58 0.88 27.26
C LYS A 12 10.08 2.06 26.42
N ALA A 13 10.79 3.19 26.42
CA ALA A 13 10.39 4.39 25.69
C ALA A 13 10.45 4.18 24.16
N VAL A 14 11.48 3.48 23.68
CA VAL A 14 11.63 3.13 22.25
C VAL A 14 10.52 2.19 21.78
N SER A 15 10.11 1.22 22.60
CA SER A 15 9.07 0.24 22.23
C SER A 15 7.68 0.86 22.02
N GLY A 16 7.31 1.85 22.84
CA GLY A 16 6.02 2.55 22.74
C GLY A 16 5.94 3.46 21.52
N SER A 17 7.04 4.15 21.21
CA SER A 17 7.13 5.02 20.03
C SER A 17 7.15 4.21 18.73
N ALA A 18 7.94 3.13 18.68
CA ALA A 18 8.00 2.22 17.54
C ALA A 18 6.63 1.57 17.23
N ARG A 19 5.90 1.12 18.25
CA ARG A 19 4.56 0.54 18.08
C ARG A 19 3.56 1.54 17.51
N ARG A 20 3.62 2.80 17.95
CA ARG A 20 2.75 3.86 17.42
C ARG A 20 3.07 4.19 15.96
N VAL A 21 4.36 4.28 15.61
CA VAL A 21 4.78 4.51 14.22
C VAL A 21 4.35 3.36 13.30
N VAL A 22 4.56 2.11 13.71
CA VAL A 22 4.10 0.93 12.95
C VAL A 22 2.58 0.96 12.76
N GLY A 23 1.82 1.29 13.81
CA GLY A 23 0.36 1.42 13.72
C GLY A 23 -0.08 2.50 12.72
N VAL A 24 0.58 3.67 12.71
CA VAL A 24 0.29 4.75 11.76
C VAL A 24 0.61 4.34 10.33
N VAL A 25 1.76 3.70 10.10
CA VAL A 25 2.19 3.24 8.77
C VAL A 25 1.25 2.18 8.21
N LEU A 26 0.88 1.18 9.02
CA LEU A 26 -0.07 0.15 8.59
C LEU A 26 -1.47 0.73 8.32
N GLY A 27 -1.92 1.66 9.16
CA GLY A 27 -3.19 2.35 8.98
C GLY A 27 -3.23 3.18 7.69
N SER A 28 -2.23 4.04 7.48
CA SER A 28 -2.17 4.88 6.27
C SER A 28 -2.02 4.04 5.00
N PHE A 29 -1.19 3.00 5.03
CA PHE A 29 -1.03 2.06 3.92
C PHE A 29 -2.35 1.36 3.56
N SER A 30 -3.10 0.91 4.56
CA SER A 30 -4.41 0.25 4.34
C SER A 30 -5.42 1.21 3.70
N VAL A 31 -5.44 2.48 4.12
CA VAL A 31 -6.30 3.50 3.50
C VAL A 31 -5.91 3.76 2.05
N ILE A 32 -4.60 3.88 1.77
CA ILE A 32 -4.09 4.08 0.41
C ILE A 32 -4.46 2.89 -0.49
N LEU A 33 -4.30 1.67 0.01
CA LEU A 33 -4.71 0.46 -0.69
C LEU A 33 -6.20 0.47 -1.05
N LEU A 34 -7.04 0.82 -0.07
CA LEU A 34 -8.49 0.86 -0.28
C LEU A 34 -8.87 1.91 -1.33
N LEU A 35 -8.35 3.13 -1.20
CA LEU A 35 -8.60 4.21 -2.16
C LEU A 35 -8.10 3.85 -3.57
N SER A 36 -6.92 3.22 -3.66
CA SER A 36 -6.34 2.73 -4.91
C SER A 36 -7.25 1.68 -5.57
N ALA A 37 -7.72 0.69 -4.80
CA ALA A 37 -8.63 -0.34 -5.29
C ALA A 37 -9.96 0.24 -5.79
N VAL A 38 -10.53 1.20 -5.06
CA VAL A 38 -11.76 1.89 -5.47
C VAL A 38 -11.53 2.68 -6.77
N ALA A 39 -10.46 3.48 -6.84
CA ALA A 39 -10.13 4.26 -8.03
C ALA A 39 -9.90 3.37 -9.26
N TYR A 40 -9.21 2.24 -9.08
CA TYR A 40 -9.03 1.25 -10.14
C TYR A 40 -10.35 0.67 -10.62
N SER A 41 -11.21 0.25 -9.68
CA SER A 41 -12.50 -0.36 -10.01
C SER A 41 -13.41 0.61 -10.78
N VAL A 42 -13.46 1.88 -10.35
CA VAL A 42 -14.19 2.93 -11.07
C VAL A 42 -13.63 3.12 -12.47
N THR A 43 -12.30 3.19 -12.60
CA THR A 43 -11.63 3.37 -13.89
C THR A 43 -11.92 2.20 -14.83
N ALA A 44 -11.77 0.96 -14.35
CA ALA A 44 -12.02 -0.25 -15.13
C ALA A 44 -13.50 -0.34 -15.57
N ASN A 45 -14.44 0.05 -14.70
CA ASN A 45 -15.85 0.08 -15.04
C ASN A 45 -16.16 1.13 -16.12
N VAL A 46 -15.63 2.35 -15.98
CA VAL A 46 -15.78 3.41 -16.99
C VAL A 46 -15.18 2.97 -18.33
N VAL A 47 -13.98 2.39 -18.32
CA VAL A 47 -13.34 1.87 -19.54
C VAL A 47 -14.19 0.79 -20.17
N ASN A 48 -14.67 -0.20 -19.39
CA ASN A 48 -15.54 -1.26 -19.91
C ASN A 48 -16.81 -0.68 -20.54
N TRP A 49 -17.47 0.25 -19.85
CA TRP A 49 -18.69 0.87 -20.35
C TRP A 49 -18.46 1.64 -21.66
N VAL A 50 -17.42 2.47 -21.73
CA VAL A 50 -17.13 3.26 -22.93
C VAL A 50 -16.68 2.36 -24.09
N THR A 51 -15.82 1.38 -23.83
CA THR A 51 -15.21 0.58 -24.91
C THR A 51 -16.10 -0.57 -25.37
N VAL A 52 -16.66 -1.34 -24.45
CA VAL A 52 -17.44 -2.54 -24.76
C VAL A 52 -18.90 -2.18 -25.03
N ASP A 53 -19.53 -1.41 -24.14
CA ASP A 53 -20.96 -1.16 -24.25
C ASP A 53 -21.29 -0.04 -25.26
N TYR A 54 -20.45 1.02 -25.33
CA TYR A 54 -20.70 2.16 -26.22
C TYR A 54 -19.99 2.02 -27.59
N LEU A 55 -18.73 1.58 -27.63
CA LEU A 55 -17.95 1.44 -28.87
C LEU A 55 -17.96 0.03 -29.46
N ALA A 56 -18.59 -0.95 -28.80
CA ALA A 56 -18.66 -2.35 -29.22
C ALA A 56 -17.28 -3.01 -29.47
N TYR A 57 -16.25 -2.56 -28.76
CA TYR A 57 -14.92 -3.18 -28.84
C TYR A 57 -14.94 -4.57 -28.19
N PRO A 58 -14.23 -5.55 -28.79
CA PRO A 58 -14.08 -6.86 -28.18
C PRO A 58 -13.38 -6.75 -26.83
N VAL A 59 -13.90 -7.46 -25.81
CA VAL A 59 -13.34 -7.46 -24.45
C VAL A 59 -11.86 -7.84 -24.40
N HIS A 60 -11.37 -8.66 -25.33
CA HIS A 60 -9.97 -9.08 -25.40
C HIS A 60 -9.03 -7.96 -25.85
N GLU A 61 -9.53 -6.94 -26.56
CA GLU A 61 -8.75 -5.76 -26.93
C GLU A 61 -8.65 -4.74 -25.79
N VAL A 62 -9.63 -4.75 -24.87
CA VAL A 62 -9.70 -3.85 -23.71
C VAL A 62 -8.91 -4.39 -22.52
N ALA A 63 -8.82 -5.72 -22.39
CA ALA A 63 -8.14 -6.40 -21.28
C ALA A 63 -6.70 -5.90 -20.99
N PRO A 64 -5.83 -5.65 -22.00
CA PRO A 64 -4.47 -5.16 -21.75
C PRO A 64 -4.42 -3.81 -21.01
N PHE A 65 -5.33 -2.88 -21.33
CA PHE A 65 -5.36 -1.56 -20.71
C PHE A 65 -5.71 -1.63 -19.22
N VAL A 66 -6.67 -2.48 -18.88
CA VAL A 66 -7.08 -2.73 -17.49
C VAL A 66 -5.93 -3.38 -16.73
N VAL A 67 -5.26 -4.38 -17.32
CA VAL A 67 -4.09 -5.05 -16.71
C VAL A 67 -2.92 -4.09 -16.46
N ILE A 68 -2.55 -3.28 -17.46
CA ILE A 68 -1.45 -2.31 -17.32
C ILE A 68 -1.78 -1.26 -16.26
N SER A 69 -3.02 -0.76 -16.25
CA SER A 69 -3.47 0.21 -15.24
C SER A 69 -3.37 -0.37 -13.83
N GLY A 70 -3.79 -1.63 -13.65
CA GLY A 70 -3.67 -2.35 -12.40
C GLY A 70 -2.21 -2.49 -11.96
N ALA A 71 -1.31 -2.84 -12.88
CA ALA A 71 0.12 -2.96 -12.60
C ALA A 71 0.74 -1.62 -12.14
N ILE A 72 0.43 -0.51 -12.79
CA ILE A 72 0.94 0.82 -12.42
C ILE A 72 0.50 1.21 -11.01
N LEU A 73 -0.75 0.91 -10.63
CA LEU A 73 -1.27 1.18 -9.29
C LEU A 73 -0.57 0.37 -8.17
N THR A 74 0.16 -0.69 -8.50
CA THR A 74 0.94 -1.45 -7.50
C THR A 74 2.28 -0.82 -7.13
N ILE A 75 2.82 0.08 -7.96
CA ILE A 75 4.10 0.75 -7.69
C ILE A 75 4.10 1.54 -6.37
N PRO A 76 3.12 2.42 -6.08
CA PRO A 76 3.07 3.13 -4.79
C PRO A 76 2.82 2.21 -3.60
N ILE A 77 2.40 0.96 -3.83
CA ILE A 77 2.16 -0.04 -2.79
C ILE A 77 3.46 -0.79 -2.45
N ILE A 78 4.27 -1.11 -3.46
CA ILE A 78 5.52 -1.86 -3.29
C ILE A 78 6.53 -1.05 -2.47
N ILE A 79 6.66 0.26 -2.72
CA ILE A 79 7.65 1.12 -2.05
C ILE A 79 7.54 1.10 -0.52
N PRO A 80 6.39 1.44 0.11
CA PRO A 80 6.25 1.38 1.57
C PRO A 80 6.38 -0.05 2.10
N THR A 81 5.91 -1.06 1.35
CA THR A 81 6.03 -2.47 1.75
C THR A 81 7.50 -2.89 1.85
N VAL A 82 8.31 -2.52 0.86
CA VAL A 82 9.76 -2.78 0.85
C VAL A 82 10.46 -2.00 1.96
N LEU A 83 10.17 -0.71 2.14
CA LEU A 83 10.76 0.13 3.19
C LEU A 83 10.46 -0.41 4.60
N VAL A 84 9.23 -0.84 4.85
CA VAL A 84 8.84 -1.46 6.12
C VAL A 84 9.56 -2.80 6.31
N SER A 85 9.66 -3.61 5.26
CA SER A 85 10.32 -4.92 5.32
C SER A 85 11.81 -4.80 5.65
N VAL A 86 12.52 -3.85 5.01
CA VAL A 86 13.93 -3.58 5.30
C VAL A 86 14.12 -3.11 6.74
N LYS A 87 13.24 -2.25 7.25
CA LYS A 87 13.31 -1.75 8.64
C LYS A 87 13.02 -2.83 9.70
N ILE A 88 12.28 -3.89 9.34
CA ILE A 88 12.03 -5.03 10.24
C ILE A 88 13.22 -6.01 10.24
N LEU A 89 13.96 -6.08 9.13
CA LEU A 89 15.10 -6.98 8.96
C LEU A 89 16.43 -6.42 9.49
N GLN A 90 16.53 -5.09 9.67
CA GLN A 90 17.66 -4.39 10.28
C GLN A 90 17.49 -4.23 11.80
#